data_AF-A0A2S6IBZ9-F1
#
_entry.id   AF-A0A2S6IBZ9-F1
#
_cell.length_a   1.000
_cell.length_b   1.000
_cell.length_c   1.000
_cell.angle_alpha   90.00
_cell.angle_beta   90.00
_cell.angle_gamma   90.00
#
_symmetry.space_group_name_H-M   'P 1'
#
loop_
_entity.id
_entity.type
_entity.pdbx_description
1 polymer ?
#
loop_
_entity_poly.entity_id
_entity_poly.type
_entity_poly.pdbx_seq_one_letter_code
_entity_poly.pdbx_strand_id
1 'polypeptide(L)'
;MPGEDYDVVISDLITGSGALDVDADELVTAGSNAAAAANDAAVACHGGPLASALARLNAALQAKTNLMAEATRAAAGNLATCAWNYEGADSSAAGRLGGP
;
A
#
# COMPACT_ATOMS: atom_id res chain seq x y z
N MET A 1 -3.03 -24.20 -23.09
CA MET A 1 -1.92 -23.55 -23.83
C MET A 1 -1.18 -22.69 -22.83
N PRO A 2 0.15 -22.58 -22.85
CA PRO A 2 0.88 -21.86 -21.81
C PRO A 2 0.60 -20.35 -21.75
N GLY A 3 0.05 -19.71 -22.79
CA GLY A 3 -0.18 -18.26 -22.82
C GLY A 3 -1.37 -17.75 -21.99
N GLU A 4 -2.42 -18.56 -21.78
CA GLU A 4 -3.62 -18.10 -21.04
C GLU A 4 -3.36 -17.96 -19.53
N ASP A 5 -2.45 -18.76 -18.96
CA ASP A 5 -2.11 -18.66 -17.54
C ASP A 5 -1.22 -17.43 -17.23
N TYR A 6 -0.45 -16.94 -18.22
CA TYR A 6 0.44 -15.78 -18.04
C TYR A 6 -0.34 -14.46 -18.00
N ASP A 7 -1.30 -14.28 -18.91
CA ASP A 7 -2.16 -13.09 -18.94
C ASP A 7 -2.98 -12.96 -17.65
N VAL A 8 -3.45 -14.10 -17.10
CA VAL A 8 -4.16 -14.15 -15.80
C VAL A 8 -3.24 -13.72 -14.66
N VAL A 9 -2.01 -14.23 -14.61
CA VAL A 9 -1.03 -13.86 -13.57
C VAL A 9 -0.66 -12.39 -13.64
N ILE A 10 -0.43 -11.84 -14.83
CA ILE A 10 -0.13 -10.40 -15.02
C ILE A 10 -1.32 -9.55 -14.57
N SER A 11 -2.54 -9.94 -14.96
CA SER A 11 -3.77 -9.24 -14.57
C SER A 11 -3.99 -9.24 -13.05
N ASP A 12 -3.75 -10.37 -12.39
CA ASP A 12 -3.86 -10.51 -10.94
C ASP A 12 -2.81 -9.65 -10.21
N LEU A 13 -1.57 -9.60 -10.71
CA LEU A 13 -0.50 -8.77 -10.14
C LEU A 13 -0.80 -7.27 -10.26
N ILE A 14 -1.29 -6.82 -11.42
CA ILE A 14 -1.68 -5.43 -11.64
C ILE A 14 -2.88 -5.07 -10.77
N THR A 15 -3.92 -5.92 -10.75
CA THR A 15 -5.11 -5.70 -9.91
C THR A 15 -4.76 -5.66 -8.42
N GLY A 16 -3.90 -6.59 -7.97
CA GLY A 16 -3.38 -6.62 -6.60
C GLY A 16 -2.56 -5.38 -6.24
N SER A 17 -1.72 -4.89 -7.15
CA SER A 17 -0.97 -3.63 -6.94
C SER A 17 -1.90 -2.43 -6.78
N GLY A 18 -2.93 -2.30 -7.63
CA GLY A 18 -3.91 -1.24 -7.53
C GLY A 18 -4.72 -1.29 -6.24
N ALA A 19 -5.12 -2.48 -5.79
CA ALA A 19 -5.80 -2.65 -4.51
C ALA A 19 -4.93 -2.23 -3.32
N LEU A 20 -3.64 -2.60 -3.32
CA LEU A 20 -2.72 -2.19 -2.27
C LEU A 20 -2.47 -0.67 -2.24
N ASP A 21 -2.41 -0.01 -3.40
CA ASP A 21 -2.30 1.45 -3.43
C ASP A 21 -3.53 2.12 -2.82
N VAL A 22 -4.74 1.62 -3.11
CA VAL A 22 -5.98 2.08 -2.47
C VAL A 22 -5.95 1.84 -0.96
N ASP A 23 -5.57 0.64 -0.52
CA ASP A 23 -5.45 0.31 0.90
C ASP A 23 -4.46 1.23 1.63
N ALA A 24 -3.35 1.62 0.97
CA ALA A 24 -2.39 2.54 1.55
C ALA A 24 -2.97 3.94 1.76
N ASP A 25 -3.79 4.43 0.84
CA ASP A 25 -4.46 5.72 0.94
C ASP A 25 -5.59 5.69 2.00
N GLU A 26 -6.36 4.60 2.06
CA GLU A 26 -7.35 4.38 3.11
C GLU A 26 -6.72 4.36 4.49
N LEU A 27 -5.55 3.71 4.62
CA LEU A 27 -4.82 3.64 5.88
C LEU A 27 -4.35 5.03 6.34
N VAL A 28 -3.79 5.85 5.43
CA VAL A 28 -3.43 7.25 5.72
C VAL A 28 -4.65 8.07 6.16
N THR A 29 -5.78 7.87 5.49
CA THR A 29 -7.03 8.56 5.81
C THR A 29 -7.53 8.16 7.21
N ALA A 30 -7.56 6.85 7.50
CA ALA A 30 -7.97 6.33 8.80
C ALA A 30 -7.06 6.82 9.93
N GLY A 31 -5.74 6.82 9.73
CA GLY A 31 -4.79 7.32 10.72
C GLY A 31 -4.92 8.83 10.94
N SER A 32 -5.15 9.62 9.87
CA SER A 32 -5.42 11.06 9.98
C SER A 32 -6.69 11.35 10.78
N ASN A 33 -7.76 10.59 10.55
CA ASN A 33 -9.01 10.73 11.30
C ASN A 33 -8.84 10.36 12.78
N ALA A 34 -8.14 9.27 13.07
CA ALA A 34 -7.84 8.86 14.44
C ALA A 34 -6.94 9.88 15.16
N ALA A 35 -5.99 10.49 14.43
CA ALA A 35 -5.14 11.54 14.94
C ALA A 35 -5.90 12.81 15.32
N ALA A 36 -6.84 13.24 14.45
CA ALA A 36 -7.74 14.35 14.75
C ALA A 36 -8.59 14.07 15.99
N ALA A 37 -9.20 12.89 16.08
CA ALA A 37 -10.00 12.50 17.25
C ALA A 37 -9.18 12.46 18.56
N ALA A 38 -7.94 11.97 18.50
CA ALA A 38 -7.04 11.97 19.66
C ALA A 38 -6.64 13.39 20.10
N ASN A 39 -6.43 14.30 19.14
CA ASN A 39 -6.17 15.71 19.42
C ASN A 39 -7.39 16.39 20.07
N ASP A 40 -8.59 16.18 19.53
CA ASP A 40 -9.83 16.72 20.10
C ASP A 40 -10.05 16.21 21.53
N ALA A 41 -9.80 14.92 21.77
CA ALA A 41 -9.84 14.34 23.11
C ALA A 41 -8.80 14.96 24.04
N ALA A 42 -7.57 15.23 23.56
CA ALA A 42 -6.53 15.87 24.36
C ALA A 42 -6.92 17.31 24.75
N VAL A 43 -7.51 18.07 23.82
CA VAL A 43 -8.04 19.42 24.07
C VAL A 43 -9.18 19.38 25.10
N ALA A 44 -10.10 18.43 24.96
CA ALA A 44 -11.21 18.23 25.90
C ALA A 44 -10.74 17.87 27.33
N CYS A 45 -9.55 17.26 27.46
CA CYS A 45 -8.96 16.90 28.76
C CYS A 45 -8.28 18.07 29.49
N HIS A 46 -8.38 19.32 28.97
CA HIS A 46 -7.91 20.56 29.63
C HIS A 46 -6.47 20.52 30.15
N GLY A 47 -5.54 19.88 29.43
CA GLY A 47 -4.09 19.98 29.71
C GLY A 47 -3.57 19.11 30.86
N GLY A 48 -4.30 18.08 31.29
CA GLY A 48 -3.85 17.13 32.31
C GLY A 48 -2.90 16.02 31.80
N PRO A 49 -2.48 15.09 32.68
CA PRO A 49 -1.69 13.91 32.31
C PRO A 49 -2.33 13.08 31.19
N LEU A 50 -3.66 12.99 31.17
CA LEU A 50 -4.43 12.30 30.13
C LEU A 50 -4.27 12.99 28.76
N ALA A 51 -4.33 14.32 28.71
CA ALA A 51 -4.10 15.07 27.47
C ALA A 51 -2.69 14.81 26.90
N SER A 52 -1.69 14.77 27.77
CA SER A 52 -0.30 14.47 27.39
C SER A 52 -0.14 13.02 26.90
N ALA A 53 -0.84 12.07 27.53
CA ALA A 53 -0.85 10.67 27.09
C ALA A 53 -1.51 10.51 25.70
N LEU A 54 -2.65 11.18 25.49
CA LEU A 54 -3.36 11.19 24.21
C LEU A 54 -2.52 11.82 23.09
N ALA A 55 -1.83 12.92 23.36
CA ALA A 55 -0.92 13.55 22.39
C ALA A 55 0.23 12.61 21.97
N ARG A 56 0.82 11.88 22.93
CA ARG A 56 1.86 10.88 22.64
C ARG A 56 1.32 9.70 21.86
N LEU A 57 0.14 9.21 22.23
CA LEU A 57 -0.53 8.12 21.51
C LEU A 57 -0.85 8.53 20.08
N ASN A 58 -1.32 9.76 19.88
CA ASN A 58 -1.57 10.34 18.56
C ASN A 58 -0.31 10.33 17.69
N ALA A 59 0.80 10.89 18.19
CA ALA A 59 2.06 10.91 17.46
C ALA A 59 2.57 9.49 17.11
N ALA A 60 2.42 8.54 18.04
CA ALA A 60 2.79 7.15 17.80
C ALA A 60 1.90 6.48 16.74
N LEU A 61 0.59 6.74 16.79
CA LEU A 61 -0.37 6.22 15.81
C LEU A 61 -0.05 6.76 14.41
N GLN A 62 0.16 8.08 14.28
CA GLN A 62 0.48 8.70 13.00
C GLN A 62 1.79 8.15 12.40
N ALA A 63 2.83 7.97 13.22
CA ALA A 63 4.08 7.36 12.77
C ALA A 63 3.88 5.91 12.29
N LYS A 64 3.05 5.13 13.00
CA LYS A 64 2.76 3.74 12.62
C LYS A 64 1.91 3.65 11.35
N THR A 65 0.90 4.50 11.20
CA THR A 65 0.10 4.57 9.98
C THR A 65 0.97 4.94 8.78
N ASN A 66 1.83 5.94 8.90
CA ASN A 66 2.72 6.33 7.80
C ASN A 66 3.65 5.18 7.40
N LEU A 67 4.24 4.49 8.37
CA LEU A 67 5.10 3.33 8.12
C LEU A 67 4.34 2.19 7.41
N MET A 68 3.12 1.89 7.84
CA MET A 68 2.28 0.87 7.20
C MET A 68 1.92 1.28 5.78
N ALA A 69 1.50 2.53 5.55
CA ALA A 69 1.17 3.02 4.21
C ALA A 69 2.37 2.98 3.26
N GLU A 70 3.57 3.30 3.76
CA GLU A 70 4.81 3.19 2.98
C GLU A 70 5.11 1.72 2.63
N ALA A 71 5.00 0.80 3.59
CA ALA A 71 5.18 -0.62 3.34
C ALA A 71 4.15 -1.18 2.35
N THR A 72 2.89 -0.74 2.43
CA THR A 72 1.82 -1.13 1.50
C THR A 72 2.10 -0.62 0.08
N ARG A 73 2.50 0.65 -0.09
CA ARG A 73 2.90 1.18 -1.41
C ARG A 73 4.14 0.48 -1.97
N ALA A 74 5.10 0.14 -1.12
CA ALA A 74 6.27 -0.64 -1.54
C ALA A 74 5.86 -2.03 -2.05
N ALA A 75 4.91 -2.69 -1.38
CA ALA A 75 4.35 -3.96 -1.84
C ALA A 75 3.59 -3.79 -3.17
N ALA A 76 2.80 -2.73 -3.34
CA ALA A 76 2.14 -2.40 -4.60
C ALA A 76 3.15 -2.23 -5.75
N GLY A 77 4.20 -1.43 -5.54
CA GLY A 77 5.26 -1.22 -6.51
C GLY A 77 6.02 -2.51 -6.87
N ASN A 78 6.24 -3.40 -5.90
CA ASN A 78 6.86 -4.70 -6.15
C ASN A 78 5.94 -5.61 -7.00
N LEU A 79 4.64 -5.64 -6.72
CA LEU A 79 3.67 -6.42 -7.53
C LEU A 79 3.59 -5.89 -8.96
N ALA A 80 3.52 -4.58 -9.14
CA ALA A 80 3.57 -3.96 -10.45
C ALA A 80 4.86 -4.35 -11.18
N THR A 81 6.01 -4.20 -10.54
CA THR A 81 7.32 -4.59 -11.11
C THR A 81 7.37 -6.07 -11.51
N CYS A 82 6.78 -6.96 -10.70
CA CYS A 82 6.63 -8.36 -11.07
C CYS A 82 5.81 -8.53 -12.36
N ALA A 83 4.69 -7.81 -12.51
CA ALA A 83 3.88 -7.87 -13.72
C ALA A 83 4.68 -7.45 -14.97
N TRP A 84 5.42 -6.33 -14.90
CA TRP A 84 6.29 -5.87 -15.99
C TRP A 84 7.37 -6.90 -16.37
N ASN A 85 7.97 -7.56 -15.37
CA ASN A 85 8.97 -8.59 -15.61
C ASN A 85 8.37 -9.84 -16.27
N TYR A 86 7.14 -10.22 -15.91
CA TYR A 86 6.41 -11.31 -16.56
C TYR A 86 6.10 -10.97 -18.03
N GLU A 87 5.60 -9.77 -18.33
CA GLU A 87 5.35 -9.32 -19.71
C GLU A 87 6.63 -9.29 -20.58
N GLY A 88 7.73 -8.80 -20.02
CA GLY A 88 9.03 -8.75 -20.72
C GLY A 88 9.61 -10.15 -21.00
N ALA A 89 9.42 -11.09 -20.06
CA ALA A 89 9.84 -12.48 -20.25
C ALA A 89 9.00 -13.20 -21.32
N ASP A 90 7.69 -12.95 -21.37
CA ASP A 90 6.81 -13.54 -22.39
C ASP A 90 7.12 -12.99 -23.79
N SER A 91 7.26 -11.67 -23.91
CA SER A 91 7.61 -11.00 -25.17
C SER A 91 8.94 -11.51 -25.75
N SER A 92 9.93 -11.76 -24.89
CA SER A 92 11.23 -12.30 -25.30
C SER A 92 11.19 -13.80 -25.64
N ALA A 93 10.32 -14.59 -24.99
CA ALA A 93 10.09 -15.98 -25.36
C ALA A 93 9.38 -16.11 -26.72
N ALA A 94 8.35 -15.29 -26.96
CA ALA A 94 7.65 -15.21 -28.25
C ALA A 94 8.59 -14.80 -29.40
N GLY A 95 9.46 -13.82 -29.15
CA GLY A 95 10.47 -13.38 -30.12
C GLY A 95 11.52 -14.45 -30.49
N ARG A 96 11.84 -15.39 -29.59
CA ARG A 96 12.77 -16.51 -29.86
C ARG A 96 12.14 -17.67 -30.62
N LEU A 97 10.82 -17.83 -30.54
CA LEU A 97 10.07 -18.85 -31.30
C LEU A 97 9.68 -18.37 -32.71
N GLY A 98 9.75 -17.06 -32.97
CA GLY A 98 9.41 -16.44 -34.25
C GLY A 98 10.58 -16.04 -35.16
N GLY A 99 11.81 -16.51 -34.90
CA GLY A 99 12.97 -16.21 -35.76
C GLY A 99 12.99 -17.05 -37.04
N PRO A 100 13.29 -16.48 -38.23
CA PRO A 100 13.40 -17.20 -39.50
C PRO A 100 14.55 -18.23 -39.53
#